data_AF-A0A8H4XXE1-F1
#
_entry.id   AF-A0A8H4XXE1-F1
#
_cell.length_a   1.000
_cell.length_b   1.000
_cell.length_c   1.000
_cell.angle_alpha   90.00
_cell.angle_beta   90.00
_cell.angle_gamma   90.00
#
_symmetry.space_group_name_H-M   'P 1'
#
loop_
_entity.id
_entity.type
_entity.pdbx_description
1 polymer ?
#
loop_
_entity_poly.entity_id
_entity_poly.type
_entity_poly.pdbx_seq_one_letter_code
_entity_poly.pdbx_strand_id
1 'polypeptide(L)'
;MASTTYSAEKCNDTFWPSVRAAIKSGDVKFSDLEPTCGICWEEMMVSPQDRPVFDGESPCEHQPVVLPCGHIFGDDCIDRSFAESEEDGLPIRCPTCRASLSHRECGHASDYKHMPHCEELIDTVPAYSDDGLRPYCSFCHLANTAIDIAVMAEFSFLDIQDPEYVGVSLSTNDGYVYHPDIRSHHLERNEDKVVRDVEAPAALQQFIDEYKARECCQHVNFNFHVYRKRGARNHKQWASFMAAVQWYKEDPLKAGM
;
A
#
# COMPACT_ATOMS: atom_id res chain seq x y z
N MET A 1 30.08 51.75 -1.72
CA MET A 1 30.16 50.38 -1.18
C MET A 1 28.93 49.65 -1.70
N ALA A 2 29.09 48.85 -2.75
CA ALA A 2 28.00 48.03 -3.28
C ALA A 2 27.94 46.77 -2.41
N SER A 3 26.85 46.62 -1.65
CA SER A 3 26.59 45.45 -0.84
C SER A 3 26.01 44.38 -1.77
N THR A 4 26.86 43.47 -2.24
CA THR A 4 26.42 42.26 -2.93
C THR A 4 25.78 41.35 -1.88
N THR A 5 24.46 41.32 -1.83
CA THR A 5 23.72 40.28 -1.14
C THR A 5 23.93 38.99 -1.92
N TYR A 6 24.76 38.09 -1.39
CA TYR A 6 24.82 36.70 -1.86
C TYR A 6 23.45 36.08 -1.62
N SER A 7 22.74 35.76 -2.70
CA SER A 7 21.64 34.81 -2.64
C SER A 7 22.26 33.48 -2.24
N ALA A 8 21.78 32.84 -1.18
CA ALA A 8 22.10 31.44 -0.94
C ALA A 8 21.72 30.66 -2.21
N GLU A 9 22.64 29.85 -2.74
CA GLU A 9 22.35 28.98 -3.86
C GLU A 9 21.27 27.99 -3.40
N LYS A 10 20.16 27.95 -4.13
CA LYS A 10 19.05 27.06 -3.83
C LYS A 10 19.41 25.63 -4.24
N CYS A 11 19.00 24.66 -3.45
CA CYS A 11 19.30 23.25 -3.65
C CYS A 11 18.25 22.62 -4.58
N ASN A 12 18.68 22.12 -5.73
CA ASN A 12 17.83 21.49 -6.74
C ASN A 12 18.06 19.97 -6.87
N ASP A 13 18.73 19.35 -5.90
CA ASP A 13 18.97 17.91 -5.91
C ASP A 13 17.64 17.14 -5.86
N THR A 14 17.54 16.11 -6.69
CA THR A 14 16.34 15.26 -6.85
C THR A 14 16.57 13.84 -6.33
N PHE A 15 17.60 13.66 -5.50
CA PHE A 15 17.89 12.39 -4.85
C PHE A 15 17.75 12.52 -3.32
N TRP A 16 16.71 11.91 -2.77
CA TRP A 16 16.32 12.02 -1.37
C TRP A 16 17.44 11.67 -0.38
N PRO A 17 18.28 10.63 -0.58
CA PRO A 17 19.43 10.40 0.29
C PRO A 17 20.35 11.60 0.48
N SER A 18 20.68 12.29 -0.62
CA SER A 18 21.55 13.46 -0.62
C SER A 18 20.85 14.65 0.03
N VAL A 19 19.61 14.94 -0.38
CA VAL A 19 18.79 16.02 0.17
C VAL A 19 18.61 15.84 1.68
N ARG A 20 18.21 14.63 2.11
CA ARG A 20 18.03 14.29 3.53
C ARG A 20 19.32 14.46 4.33
N ALA A 21 20.45 14.02 3.79
CA ALA A 21 21.74 14.19 4.47
C ALA A 21 22.10 15.67 4.64
N ALA A 22 21.90 16.49 3.61
CA ALA A 22 22.18 17.92 3.63
C ALA A 22 21.26 18.69 4.60
N ILE A 23 20.00 18.30 4.70
CA ILE A 23 19.08 18.87 5.70
C ILE A 23 19.51 18.49 7.11
N LYS A 24 19.87 17.22 7.34
CA LYS A 24 20.32 16.75 8.66
C LYS A 24 21.64 17.35 9.12
N SER A 25 22.56 17.67 8.22
CA SER A 25 23.80 18.38 8.54
C SER A 25 23.58 19.88 8.78
N GLY A 26 22.42 20.43 8.40
CA GLY A 26 22.14 21.85 8.43
C GLY A 26 22.74 22.63 7.25
N ASP A 27 23.23 21.94 6.23
CA ASP A 27 23.79 22.55 5.01
C ASP A 27 22.70 23.16 4.13
N VAL A 28 21.48 22.60 4.18
CA VAL A 28 20.32 23.03 3.39
C VAL A 28 19.09 23.11 4.31
N LYS A 29 18.28 24.16 4.16
CA LYS A 29 16.95 24.24 4.81
C LYS A 29 15.86 23.88 3.82
N PHE A 30 14.70 23.47 4.32
CA PHE A 30 13.52 23.23 3.48
C PHE A 30 13.12 24.43 2.63
N SER A 31 13.28 25.66 3.15
CA SER A 31 13.01 26.91 2.40
C SER A 31 13.94 27.14 1.22
N ASP A 32 15.07 26.43 1.18
CA ASP A 32 16.11 26.59 0.16
C ASP A 32 16.03 25.46 -0.88
N LEU A 33 15.05 24.55 -0.77
CA LEU A 33 14.81 23.47 -1.72
C LEU A 33 13.93 23.95 -2.87
N GLU A 34 14.45 23.84 -4.09
CA GLU A 34 13.71 24.06 -5.35
C GLU A 34 13.94 22.89 -6.30
N PRO A 35 13.47 21.68 -5.94
CA PRO A 35 13.71 20.51 -6.75
C PRO A 35 12.88 20.62 -8.05
N THR A 36 13.54 20.40 -9.19
CA THR A 36 12.89 20.42 -10.51
C THR A 36 12.50 19.00 -10.92
N CYS A 37 11.27 18.79 -11.35
CA CYS A 37 10.80 17.47 -11.77
C CYS A 37 11.53 17.00 -13.03
N GLY A 38 12.18 15.84 -12.99
CA GLY A 38 12.90 15.29 -14.14
C GLY A 38 12.02 14.79 -15.31
N ILE A 39 10.69 14.86 -15.18
CA ILE A 39 9.72 14.45 -16.22
C ILE A 39 9.23 15.67 -17.01
N CYS A 40 8.63 16.65 -16.32
CA CYS A 40 8.05 17.85 -16.95
C CYS A 40 9.00 19.06 -16.94
N TRP A 41 10.09 19.02 -16.18
CA TRP A 41 11.05 20.12 -16.00
C TRP A 41 10.49 21.35 -15.28
N GLU A 42 9.33 21.21 -14.63
CA GLU A 42 8.74 22.25 -13.79
C GLU A 42 9.22 22.13 -12.34
N GLU A 43 9.19 23.24 -11.61
CA GLU A 43 9.57 23.30 -10.20
C GLU A 43 8.49 22.64 -9.33
N MET A 44 8.90 21.80 -8.37
CA MET A 44 7.99 21.10 -7.47
C MET A 44 7.80 21.87 -6.16
N MET A 45 6.56 21.92 -5.67
CA MET A 45 6.20 22.69 -4.49
C MET A 45 6.48 21.92 -3.19
N VAL A 46 7.58 22.25 -2.51
CA VAL A 46 7.95 21.63 -1.22
C VAL A 46 7.03 22.07 -0.08
N SER A 47 6.62 23.35 -0.05
CA SER A 47 5.75 23.89 1.00
C SER A 47 4.31 24.03 0.54
N PRO A 48 3.31 23.55 1.31
CA PRO A 48 1.90 23.81 1.03
C PRO A 48 1.51 25.30 1.04
N GLN A 49 2.32 26.16 1.68
CA GLN A 49 2.07 27.60 1.81
C GLN A 49 2.40 28.37 0.53
N ASP A 50 3.21 27.79 -0.36
CA ASP A 50 3.60 28.40 -1.64
C ASP A 50 2.58 28.13 -2.75
N ARG A 51 1.43 27.53 -2.42
CA ARG A 51 0.34 27.26 -3.36
C ARG A 51 -0.16 28.58 -3.99
N PRO A 52 0.03 28.80 -5.31
CA PRO A 52 -0.64 29.89 -5.97
C PRO A 52 -2.16 29.65 -5.93
N VAL A 53 -2.90 30.64 -5.42
CA VAL A 53 -4.37 30.62 -5.45
C VAL A 53 -4.81 30.97 -6.85
N PHE A 54 -5.07 29.96 -7.68
CA PHE A 54 -5.65 30.15 -9.00
C PHE A 54 -7.19 30.17 -8.94
N ASP A 55 -7.76 31.10 -9.69
CA ASP A 55 -9.18 31.34 -9.86
C ASP A 55 -9.82 30.33 -10.81
N GLY A 56 -10.06 29.12 -10.31
CA GLY A 56 -11.01 28.17 -10.92
C GLY A 56 -10.43 27.02 -11.73
N GLU A 57 -9.10 26.89 -11.82
CA GLU A 57 -8.44 25.62 -12.18
C GLU A 57 -7.96 24.93 -10.90
N SER A 58 -8.15 23.60 -10.80
CA SER A 58 -7.60 22.87 -9.63
C SER A 58 -6.10 23.14 -9.59
N PRO A 59 -5.54 23.59 -8.45
CA PRO A 59 -4.11 23.78 -8.35
C PRO A 59 -3.43 22.48 -8.76
N CYS A 60 -2.53 22.51 -9.75
CA CYS A 60 -1.71 21.35 -10.08
C CYS A 60 -1.02 20.91 -8.78
N GLU A 61 -1.42 19.75 -8.27
CA GLU A 61 -0.78 19.10 -7.15
C GLU A 61 0.52 18.55 -7.73
N HIS A 62 1.53 19.42 -7.86
CA HIS A 62 2.87 19.08 -8.33
C HIS A 62 3.83 19.05 -7.14
N GLN A 63 3.46 18.23 -6.15
CA GLN A 63 4.20 18.09 -4.91
C GLN A 63 5.31 17.06 -5.08
N PRO A 64 6.51 17.29 -4.51
CA PRO A 64 7.60 16.35 -4.60
C PRO A 64 7.25 15.06 -3.86
N VAL A 65 7.39 13.94 -4.55
CA VAL A 65 7.28 12.59 -4.01
C VAL A 65 8.58 11.84 -4.19
N VAL A 66 8.93 11.05 -3.18
CA VAL A 66 10.11 10.21 -3.12
C VAL A 66 9.71 8.78 -3.49
N LEU A 67 10.29 8.29 -4.58
CA LEU A 67 10.14 6.90 -4.98
C LEU A 67 10.96 5.96 -4.07
N PRO A 68 10.64 4.67 -3.98
CA PRO A 68 11.40 3.68 -3.19
C PRO A 68 12.89 3.57 -3.52
N CYS A 69 13.30 4.00 -4.72
CA CYS A 69 14.70 4.07 -5.15
C CYS A 69 15.41 5.38 -4.76
N GLY A 70 14.71 6.30 -4.09
CA GLY A 70 15.23 7.59 -3.61
C GLY A 70 15.08 8.77 -4.58
N HIS A 71 14.66 8.57 -5.82
CA HIS A 71 14.48 9.68 -6.77
C HIS A 71 13.18 10.46 -6.50
N ILE A 72 13.26 11.77 -6.68
CA ILE A 72 12.20 12.74 -6.40
C ILE A 72 11.59 13.23 -7.71
N PHE A 73 10.26 13.24 -7.78
CA PHE A 73 9.47 13.71 -8.92
C PHE A 73 8.17 14.36 -8.44
N GLY A 74 7.44 15.05 -9.30
CA GLY A 74 6.08 15.47 -8.98
C GLY A 74 5.13 14.28 -8.98
N ASP A 75 4.30 14.17 -7.95
CA ASP A 75 3.16 13.23 -7.84
C ASP A 75 2.37 13.11 -9.14
N ASP A 76 1.83 14.21 -9.68
CA ASP A 76 1.04 14.21 -10.91
C ASP A 76 1.77 13.57 -12.11
N CYS A 77 3.09 13.76 -12.19
CA CYS A 77 3.90 13.20 -13.27
C CYS A 77 4.16 11.71 -13.07
N ILE A 78 4.35 11.28 -11.82
CA ILE A 78 4.56 9.87 -11.48
C ILE A 78 3.28 9.08 -11.67
N ASP A 79 2.15 9.58 -11.19
CA ASP A 79 0.84 8.94 -11.35
C ASP A 79 0.51 8.72 -12.82
N ARG A 80 0.72 9.75 -13.65
CA ARG A 80 0.53 9.63 -15.10
C ARG A 80 1.48 8.61 -15.71
N SER A 81 2.77 8.66 -15.36
CA SER A 81 3.76 7.71 -15.87
C SER A 81 3.45 6.26 -15.49
N PHE A 82 2.91 6.04 -14.29
CA PHE A 82 2.49 4.72 -13.83
C PHE A 82 1.24 4.26 -14.57
N ALA A 83 0.23 5.11 -14.69
CA ALA A 83 -1.00 4.80 -15.41
C ALA A 83 -0.75 4.45 -16.89
N GLU A 84 0.10 5.21 -17.58
CA GLU A 84 0.51 4.93 -18.96
C GLU A 84 1.24 3.58 -19.06
N SER A 85 2.16 3.30 -18.12
CA SER A 85 2.86 2.01 -18.09
C SER A 85 1.91 0.84 -17.87
N GLU A 86 0.92 0.99 -17.00
CA GLU A 86 -0.10 -0.02 -16.74
C GLU A 86 -1.01 -0.25 -17.95
N GLU A 87 -1.46 0.82 -18.62
CA GLU A 87 -2.29 0.75 -19.84
C GLU A 87 -1.56 0.00 -20.97
N ASP A 88 -0.26 0.29 -21.15
CA ASP A 88 0.58 -0.35 -22.16
C ASP A 88 1.08 -1.76 -21.75
N GLY A 89 0.76 -2.22 -20.54
CA GLY A 89 1.25 -3.49 -19.99
C GLY A 89 2.77 -3.53 -19.83
N LEU A 90 3.40 -2.37 -19.64
CA LEU A 90 4.83 -2.21 -19.48
C LEU A 90 5.25 -2.28 -18.00
N PRO A 91 6.49 -2.71 -17.72
CA PRO A 91 7.00 -2.70 -16.35
C PRO A 91 7.12 -1.28 -15.80
N ILE A 92 6.58 -1.06 -14.60
CA ILE A 92 6.67 0.22 -13.91
C ILE A 92 8.09 0.39 -13.37
N ARG A 93 8.74 1.50 -13.77
CA ARG A 93 10.16 1.75 -13.50
C ARG A 93 10.40 3.22 -13.17
N CYS A 94 11.43 3.47 -12.38
CA CYS A 94 11.89 4.83 -12.14
C CYS A 94 12.37 5.47 -13.45
N PRO A 95 11.89 6.69 -13.81
CA PRO A 95 12.35 7.38 -15.02
C PRO A 95 13.86 7.66 -15.04
N THR A 96 14.48 7.89 -13.88
CA THR A 96 15.92 8.20 -13.76
C THR A 96 16.78 6.95 -13.75
N CYS A 97 16.62 6.06 -12.75
CA CYS A 97 17.53 4.91 -12.58
C CYS A 97 17.00 3.58 -13.15
N ARG A 98 15.76 3.56 -13.65
CA ARG A 98 15.08 2.36 -14.20
C ARG A 98 14.94 1.18 -13.25
N ALA A 99 15.14 1.41 -11.95
CA ALA A 99 14.80 0.45 -10.90
C ALA A 99 13.33 0.06 -11.06
N SER A 100 13.02 -1.23 -10.84
CA SER A 100 11.65 -1.71 -10.86
C SER A 100 10.89 -1.10 -9.68
N LEU A 101 9.72 -0.58 -9.97
CA LEU A 101 8.77 -0.01 -9.00
C LEU A 101 7.52 -0.87 -8.92
N SER A 102 7.60 -2.13 -9.35
CA SER A 102 6.50 -3.08 -9.25
C SER A 102 6.77 -4.04 -8.09
N HIS A 103 5.73 -4.34 -7.32
CA HIS A 103 5.79 -5.39 -6.32
C HIS A 103 5.93 -6.76 -6.99
N ARG A 104 6.91 -7.56 -6.56
CA ARG A 104 7.32 -8.78 -7.29
C ARG A 104 6.22 -9.84 -7.44
N GLU A 105 5.33 -9.96 -6.44
CA GLU A 105 4.31 -11.01 -6.41
C GLU A 105 2.96 -10.56 -7.00
N CYS A 106 2.61 -9.27 -6.89
CA CYS A 106 1.34 -8.75 -7.43
C CYS A 106 1.46 -7.88 -8.69
N GLY A 107 2.67 -7.47 -9.09
CA GLY A 107 2.89 -6.64 -10.28
C GLY A 107 2.48 -5.16 -10.16
N HIS A 108 1.58 -4.83 -9.22
CA HIS A 108 1.13 -3.46 -8.97
C HIS A 108 2.29 -2.49 -8.68
N ALA A 109 2.07 -1.22 -9.03
CA ALA A 109 2.96 -0.11 -8.71
C ALA A 109 3.22 -0.02 -7.20
N SER A 110 4.44 0.40 -6.86
CA SER A 110 4.84 0.71 -5.50
C SER A 110 4.28 2.06 -5.06
N ASP A 111 3.86 2.13 -3.80
CA ASP A 111 3.56 3.40 -3.15
C ASP A 111 4.81 4.30 -3.11
N TYR A 112 4.64 5.59 -3.40
CA TYR A 112 5.63 6.62 -3.10
C TYR A 112 5.30 7.32 -1.77
N LYS A 113 6.22 8.16 -1.29
CA LYS A 113 6.00 9.01 -0.11
C LYS A 113 6.14 10.47 -0.50
N HIS A 114 5.24 11.33 -0.05
CA HIS A 114 5.45 12.77 -0.19
C HIS A 114 6.72 13.19 0.53
N MET A 115 7.52 14.03 -0.13
CA MET A 115 8.71 14.60 0.50
C MET A 115 8.28 15.44 1.71
N PRO A 116 8.97 15.31 2.85
CA PRO A 116 8.72 16.15 4.01
C PRO A 116 8.86 17.64 3.69
N HIS A 117 8.17 18.48 4.45
CA HIS A 117 8.24 19.94 4.35
C HIS A 117 8.82 20.59 5.62
N CYS A 118 9.19 19.79 6.62
CA CYS A 118 9.80 20.24 7.86
C CYS A 118 10.70 19.17 8.49
N GLU A 119 11.57 19.58 9.40
CA GLU A 119 12.59 18.71 10.01
C GLU A 119 11.98 17.60 10.86
N GLU A 120 10.85 17.86 11.53
CA GLU A 120 10.17 16.87 12.37
C GLU A 120 9.69 15.65 11.59
N LEU A 121 9.45 15.83 10.28
CA LEU A 121 8.93 14.79 9.39
C LEU A 121 10.04 14.13 8.55
N ILE A 122 11.30 14.54 8.70
CA ILE A 122 12.40 14.06 7.84
C ILE A 122 12.59 12.55 7.87
N ASP A 123 12.32 11.93 9.03
CA ASP A 123 12.49 10.49 9.24
C ASP A 123 11.25 9.67 8.87
N THR A 124 10.17 10.32 8.40
CA THR A 124 8.99 9.64 7.85
C THR A 124 9.23 9.07 6.45
N VAL A 125 10.23 9.61 5.74
CA VAL A 125 10.68 9.09 4.45
C VAL A 125 12.10 8.54 4.62
N PRO A 126 12.29 7.22 4.57
CA PRO A 126 13.61 6.63 4.77
C PRO A 126 14.54 7.03 3.62
N ALA A 127 15.85 7.06 3.89
CA ALA A 127 16.84 7.42 2.85
C ALA A 127 16.77 6.42 1.68
N TYR A 128 16.62 5.14 1.99
CA TYR A 128 16.39 4.08 1.03
C TYR A 128 15.23 3.23 1.51
N SER A 129 14.59 2.47 0.62
CA SER A 129 13.90 1.27 1.09
C SER A 129 14.97 0.27 1.53
N ASP A 130 15.42 0.33 2.78
CA ASP A 130 16.42 -0.59 3.34
C ASP A 130 16.00 -2.07 3.18
N ASP A 131 14.70 -2.31 3.00
CA ASP A 131 14.08 -3.63 2.88
C ASP A 131 13.76 -4.02 1.41
N GLY A 132 14.04 -3.13 0.46
CA GLY A 132 13.49 -3.23 -0.90
C GLY A 132 11.96 -3.10 -0.92
N LEU A 133 11.37 -3.23 -2.12
CA LEU A 133 9.91 -3.30 -2.23
C LEU A 133 9.40 -4.57 -1.55
N ARG A 134 8.37 -4.43 -0.71
CA ARG A 134 7.63 -5.59 -0.17
C ARG A 134 7.17 -6.51 -1.31
N PRO A 135 7.01 -7.82 -1.06
CA PRO A 135 6.58 -8.74 -2.11
C PRO A 135 5.23 -8.38 -2.73
N TYR A 136 4.31 -7.85 -1.93
CA TYR A 136 2.97 -7.39 -2.28
C TYR A 136 2.79 -5.91 -1.96
N CYS A 137 1.91 -5.22 -2.70
CA CYS A 137 1.44 -3.89 -2.32
C CYS A 137 0.60 -3.95 -1.04
N SER A 138 0.42 -2.81 -0.37
CA SER A 138 -0.32 -2.70 0.90
C SER A 138 -1.72 -3.34 0.82
N PHE A 139 -2.43 -3.11 -0.30
CA PHE A 139 -3.75 -3.70 -0.53
C PHE A 139 -3.69 -5.22 -0.73
N CYS A 140 -2.81 -5.73 -1.61
CA CYS A 140 -2.69 -7.17 -1.85
C CYS A 140 -2.20 -7.92 -0.62
N HIS A 141 -1.28 -7.33 0.15
CA HIS A 141 -0.84 -7.88 1.42
C HIS A 141 -2.03 -8.03 2.37
N LEU A 142 -2.82 -6.97 2.53
CA LEU A 142 -3.99 -6.99 3.40
C LEU A 142 -5.06 -7.99 2.92
N ALA A 143 -5.31 -8.07 1.62
CA ALA A 143 -6.23 -9.04 1.02
C ALA A 143 -5.78 -10.49 1.26
N ASN A 144 -4.48 -10.79 1.09
CA ASN A 144 -3.92 -12.11 1.38
C ASN A 144 -4.05 -12.46 2.86
N THR A 145 -3.74 -11.53 3.77
CA THR A 145 -3.95 -11.75 5.21
C THR A 145 -5.42 -12.04 5.53
N ALA A 146 -6.37 -11.36 4.88
CA ALA A 146 -7.79 -11.63 5.09
C ALA A 146 -8.19 -13.04 4.65
N ILE A 147 -7.60 -13.55 3.55
CA ILE A 147 -7.78 -14.93 3.10
C ILE A 147 -7.21 -15.90 4.14
N ASP A 148 -5.99 -15.67 4.64
CA ASP A 148 -5.38 -16.53 5.65
C ASP A 148 -6.22 -16.59 6.93
N ILE A 149 -6.72 -15.43 7.40
CA ILE A 149 -7.63 -15.34 8.55
C ILE A 149 -8.93 -16.07 8.28
N ALA A 150 -9.48 -16.00 7.06
CA ALA A 150 -10.69 -16.73 6.70
C ALA A 150 -10.48 -18.25 6.73
N VAL A 151 -9.34 -18.73 6.23
CA VAL A 151 -8.96 -20.14 6.31
C VAL A 151 -8.83 -20.57 7.78
N MET A 152 -8.17 -19.78 8.63
CA MET A 152 -8.08 -20.06 10.06
C MET A 152 -9.44 -20.03 10.78
N ALA A 153 -10.34 -19.15 10.35
CA ALA A 153 -11.70 -19.07 10.88
C ALA A 153 -12.46 -20.38 10.63
N GLU A 154 -12.38 -20.95 9.42
CA GLU A 154 -13.04 -22.23 9.13
C GLU A 154 -12.61 -23.37 10.08
N PHE A 155 -11.36 -23.37 10.55
CA PHE A 155 -10.90 -24.35 11.55
C PHE A 155 -11.31 -24.03 12.99
N SER A 156 -11.57 -22.76 13.27
CA SER A 156 -11.89 -22.28 14.61
C SER A 156 -13.38 -22.38 14.93
N PHE A 157 -14.24 -22.30 13.91
CA PHE A 157 -15.70 -22.40 14.02
C PHE A 157 -16.21 -23.81 13.66
N LEU A 158 -15.85 -24.79 14.50
CA LEU A 158 -16.19 -26.21 14.28
C LEU A 158 -17.70 -26.54 14.33
N ASP A 159 -18.50 -25.62 14.87
CA ASP A 159 -19.95 -25.74 15.00
C ASP A 159 -20.71 -25.33 13.72
N ILE A 160 -20.03 -24.66 12.78
CA ILE A 160 -20.62 -24.24 11.52
C ILE A 160 -20.43 -25.35 10.49
N GLN A 161 -21.56 -25.84 9.96
CA GLN A 161 -21.60 -26.94 9.00
C GLN A 161 -22.34 -26.55 7.72
N ASP A 162 -22.10 -27.32 6.66
CA ASP A 162 -22.76 -27.15 5.38
C ASP A 162 -24.30 -27.10 5.54
N PRO A 163 -25.00 -26.15 4.89
CA PRO A 163 -24.54 -25.26 3.82
C PRO A 163 -23.96 -23.92 4.30
N GLU A 164 -23.67 -23.75 5.58
CA GLU A 164 -23.10 -22.52 6.14
C GLU A 164 -21.56 -22.55 6.13
N TYR A 165 -20.94 -21.38 6.03
CA TYR A 165 -19.48 -21.20 6.15
C TYR A 165 -19.16 -19.83 6.75
N VAL A 166 -17.95 -19.68 7.30
CA VAL A 166 -17.46 -18.40 7.82
C VAL A 166 -16.67 -17.69 6.74
N GLY A 167 -17.04 -16.47 6.44
CA GLY A 167 -16.23 -15.55 5.66
C GLY A 167 -15.76 -14.38 6.50
N VAL A 168 -14.72 -13.73 6.04
CA VAL A 168 -14.13 -12.55 6.67
C VAL A 168 -14.41 -11.35 5.79
N SER A 169 -14.74 -10.21 6.38
CA SER A 169 -14.71 -8.93 5.69
C SER A 169 -13.69 -8.01 6.34
N LEU A 170 -13.09 -7.15 5.55
CA LEU A 170 -12.24 -6.07 6.03
C LEU A 170 -13.07 -4.80 6.04
N SER A 171 -13.05 -4.05 7.14
CA SER A 171 -13.56 -2.70 7.15
C SER A 171 -12.53 -1.71 7.65
N THR A 172 -12.50 -0.53 7.05
CA THR A 172 -11.68 0.60 7.50
C THR A 172 -12.55 1.62 8.24
N ASN A 173 -11.91 2.48 9.04
CA ASN A 173 -12.62 3.50 9.83
C ASN A 173 -13.41 4.52 9.00
N ASP A 174 -13.09 4.66 7.71
CA ASP A 174 -13.81 5.49 6.74
C ASP A 174 -15.06 4.81 6.14
N GLY A 175 -15.36 3.57 6.57
CA GLY A 175 -16.57 2.84 6.18
C GLY A 175 -16.43 2.02 4.90
N TYR A 176 -15.24 1.91 4.30
CA TYR A 176 -15.02 0.97 3.21
C TYR A 176 -15.07 -0.47 3.74
N VAL A 177 -15.81 -1.33 3.03
CA VAL A 177 -15.95 -2.75 3.38
C VAL A 177 -15.52 -3.60 2.18
N TYR A 178 -14.50 -4.41 2.38
CA TYR A 178 -14.00 -5.38 1.41
C TYR A 178 -14.37 -6.80 1.83
N HIS A 179 -14.94 -7.56 0.91
CA HIS A 179 -15.18 -8.99 1.08
C HIS A 179 -14.16 -9.74 0.20
N PRO A 180 -13.12 -10.35 0.77
CA PRO A 180 -12.29 -11.29 0.05
C PRO A 180 -13.19 -12.45 -0.37
N ASP A 181 -13.46 -12.59 -1.66
CA ASP A 181 -13.94 -13.87 -2.16
C ASP A 181 -12.79 -14.87 -1.98
N ILE A 182 -12.95 -15.81 -1.05
CA ILE A 182 -11.96 -16.83 -0.69
C ILE A 182 -11.60 -17.70 -1.93
N ARG A 183 -12.30 -17.56 -3.06
CA ARG A 183 -12.17 -18.48 -4.21
C ARG A 183 -11.93 -17.84 -5.56
N SER A 184 -11.87 -16.53 -5.67
CA SER A 184 -11.47 -15.92 -6.93
C SER A 184 -10.75 -14.59 -6.70
N HIS A 185 -9.58 -14.44 -7.33
CA HIS A 185 -8.94 -13.13 -7.55
C HIS A 185 -9.78 -12.22 -8.49
N HIS A 186 -11.06 -12.53 -8.69
CA HIS A 186 -12.00 -11.82 -9.52
C HIS A 186 -13.15 -11.32 -8.65
N LEU A 187 -13.40 -10.01 -8.73
CA LEU A 187 -14.41 -9.28 -7.97
C LEU A 187 -15.85 -9.64 -8.39
N GLU A 188 -16.21 -10.93 -8.39
CA GLU A 188 -17.59 -11.33 -8.58
C GLU A 188 -18.34 -11.22 -7.26
N ARG A 189 -19.31 -10.31 -7.23
CA ARG A 189 -20.19 -10.01 -6.11
C ARG A 189 -20.63 -11.30 -5.43
N ASN A 190 -20.35 -11.40 -4.13
CA ASN A 190 -20.83 -12.49 -3.30
C ASN A 190 -22.38 -12.51 -3.35
N GLU A 191 -22.95 -13.42 -4.13
CA GLU A 191 -24.40 -13.67 -4.20
C GLU A 191 -24.93 -14.40 -2.94
N ASP A 192 -24.01 -14.80 -2.05
CA ASP A 192 -24.29 -15.45 -0.78
C ASP A 192 -24.80 -14.45 0.26
N LYS A 193 -25.90 -14.83 0.93
CA LYS A 193 -26.53 -13.99 1.94
C LYS A 193 -25.83 -14.18 3.28
N VAL A 194 -25.37 -13.08 3.88
CA VAL A 194 -24.98 -13.04 5.30
C VAL A 194 -26.18 -13.48 6.15
N VAL A 195 -25.99 -14.57 6.89
CA VAL A 195 -26.97 -15.14 7.81
C VAL A 195 -26.90 -14.43 9.15
N ARG A 196 -25.68 -14.29 9.69
CA ARG A 196 -25.39 -13.67 10.98
C ARG A 196 -23.93 -13.27 11.09
N ASP A 197 -23.65 -12.29 11.93
CA ASP A 197 -22.29 -11.95 12.36
C ASP A 197 -21.87 -12.88 13.51
N VAL A 198 -20.57 -13.16 13.60
CA VAL A 198 -19.99 -13.97 14.68
C VAL A 198 -18.74 -13.29 15.23
N GLU A 199 -18.47 -13.51 16.51
CA GLU A 199 -17.23 -13.02 17.13
C GLU A 199 -16.09 -14.01 16.88
N ALA A 200 -14.88 -13.48 16.65
CA ALA A 200 -13.69 -14.30 16.50
C ALA A 200 -13.41 -15.10 17.78
N PRO A 201 -13.12 -16.40 17.70
CA PRO A 201 -12.68 -17.18 18.85
C PRO A 201 -11.36 -16.59 19.40
N ALA A 202 -11.13 -16.73 20.71
CA ALA A 202 -10.01 -16.07 21.39
C ALA A 202 -8.64 -16.32 20.74
N ALA A 203 -8.37 -17.54 20.26
CA ALA A 203 -7.12 -17.87 19.57
C ALA A 203 -6.97 -17.12 18.22
N LEU A 204 -8.06 -16.97 17.47
CA LEU A 204 -8.08 -16.22 16.22
C LEU A 204 -7.97 -14.72 16.48
N GLN A 205 -8.64 -14.22 17.52
CA GLN A 205 -8.53 -12.82 17.94
C GLN A 205 -7.09 -12.47 18.33
N GLN A 206 -6.40 -13.34 19.08
CA GLN A 206 -5.00 -13.16 19.42
C GLN A 206 -4.11 -13.03 18.16
N PHE A 207 -4.31 -13.90 17.16
CA PHE A 207 -3.58 -13.82 15.90
C PHE A 207 -3.82 -12.47 15.19
N ILE A 208 -5.07 -12.01 15.14
CA ILE A 208 -5.44 -10.72 14.53
C ILE A 208 -4.75 -9.57 15.26
N ASP A 209 -4.74 -9.60 16.60
CA ASP A 209 -4.12 -8.55 17.42
C ASP A 209 -2.60 -8.52 17.22
N GLU A 210 -1.95 -9.68 17.15
CA GLU A 210 -0.52 -9.81 16.83
C GLU A 210 -0.20 -9.28 15.43
N TYR A 211 -1.03 -9.58 14.43
CA TYR A 211 -0.90 -9.05 13.08
C TYR A 211 -1.03 -7.52 13.06
N LYS A 212 -2.08 -6.96 13.70
CA LYS A 212 -2.31 -5.51 13.77
C LYS A 212 -1.16 -4.78 14.48
N ALA A 213 -0.58 -5.39 15.50
CA ALA A 213 0.56 -4.83 16.22
C ALA A 213 1.83 -4.77 15.35
N ARG A 214 2.03 -5.77 14.46
CA ARG A 214 3.20 -5.83 13.58
C ARG A 214 3.09 -4.92 12.36
N GLU A 215 1.96 -4.94 11.68
CA GLU A 215 1.81 -4.26 10.37
C GLU A 215 1.31 -2.81 10.49
N CYS A 216 1.21 -2.26 11.72
CA CYS A 216 0.69 -0.92 12.00
C CYS A 216 -0.69 -0.63 11.38
N CYS A 217 -1.46 -1.66 11.03
CA CYS A 217 -2.77 -1.53 10.39
C CYS A 217 -3.91 -1.41 11.41
N GLN A 218 -3.74 -0.56 12.42
CA GLN A 218 -4.71 -0.40 13.53
C GLN A 218 -6.08 0.10 13.05
N HIS A 219 -6.14 0.68 11.86
CA HIS A 219 -7.35 1.23 11.26
C HIS A 219 -8.17 0.20 10.47
N VAL A 220 -7.69 -1.04 10.35
CA VAL A 220 -8.41 -2.13 9.68
C VAL A 220 -9.06 -3.05 10.70
N ASN A 221 -10.32 -3.40 10.46
CA ASN A 221 -11.11 -4.33 11.25
C ASN A 221 -11.43 -5.57 10.43
N PHE A 222 -11.29 -6.73 11.07
CA PHE A 222 -11.67 -8.01 10.48
C PHE A 222 -13.02 -8.41 11.10
N ASN A 223 -14.06 -8.49 10.28
CA ASN A 223 -15.40 -8.88 10.72
C ASN A 223 -15.71 -10.28 10.21
N PHE A 224 -16.33 -11.10 11.04
CA PHE A 224 -16.63 -12.49 10.71
C PHE A 224 -18.12 -12.65 10.50
N HIS A 225 -18.47 -13.28 9.38
CA HIS A 225 -19.85 -13.47 8.97
C HIS A 225 -20.09 -14.92 8.63
N VAL A 226 -21.24 -15.44 9.03
CA VAL A 226 -21.74 -16.73 8.56
C VAL A 226 -22.53 -16.50 7.28
N TYR A 227 -22.07 -17.10 6.20
CA TYR A 227 -22.75 -17.12 4.91
C TYR A 227 -23.48 -18.45 4.74
N ARG A 228 -24.54 -18.45 3.93
CA ARG A 228 -25.24 -19.67 3.50
C ARG A 228 -25.10 -19.86 2.00
N LYS A 229 -24.47 -20.97 1.59
CA LYS A 229 -24.26 -21.34 0.19
C LYS A 229 -25.59 -21.46 -0.55
N ARG A 230 -25.73 -20.80 -1.70
CA ARG A 230 -26.89 -20.96 -2.59
C ARG A 230 -26.70 -22.14 -3.57
N GLY A 231 -27.14 -23.33 -3.17
CA GLY A 231 -27.24 -24.52 -4.04
C GLY A 231 -25.94 -25.30 -4.24
N ALA A 232 -26.07 -26.53 -4.76
CA ALA A 232 -24.92 -27.41 -5.02
C ALA A 232 -24.13 -26.91 -6.24
N ARG A 233 -23.02 -26.19 -6.03
CA ARG A 233 -22.06 -25.86 -7.09
C ARG A 233 -20.70 -26.50 -6.83
N ASN A 234 -20.25 -27.18 -7.88
CA ASN A 234 -19.01 -27.92 -8.16
C ASN A 234 -18.11 -28.38 -7.00
N HIS A 235 -18.30 -29.65 -6.65
CA HIS A 235 -17.41 -30.52 -5.86
C HIS A 235 -15.91 -30.48 -6.29
N LYS A 236 -15.60 -30.05 -7.53
CA LYS A 236 -14.22 -29.92 -8.05
C LYS A 236 -13.45 -28.75 -7.44
N GLN A 237 -14.08 -27.59 -7.24
CA GLN A 237 -13.41 -26.43 -6.60
C GLN A 237 -13.25 -26.65 -5.09
N TRP A 238 -14.21 -27.32 -4.46
CA TRP A 238 -14.10 -27.78 -3.07
C TRP A 238 -12.95 -28.78 -2.90
N ALA A 239 -12.74 -29.71 -3.84
CA ALA A 239 -11.61 -30.63 -3.79
C ALA A 239 -10.24 -29.94 -3.94
N SER A 240 -10.12 -28.94 -4.82
CA SER A 240 -8.89 -28.15 -4.95
C SER A 240 -8.61 -27.28 -3.71
N PHE A 241 -9.66 -26.72 -3.12
CA PHE A 241 -9.58 -25.99 -1.84
C PHE A 241 -9.17 -26.93 -0.69
N MET A 242 -9.80 -28.10 -0.59
CA MET A 242 -9.43 -29.12 0.39
C MET A 242 -8.00 -29.64 0.17
N ALA A 243 -7.49 -29.66 -1.06
CA ALA A 243 -6.10 -29.99 -1.35
C ALA A 243 -5.12 -28.90 -0.90
N ALA A 244 -5.45 -27.61 -1.07
CA ALA A 244 -4.66 -26.49 -0.53
C ALA A 244 -4.69 -26.45 1.01
N VAL A 245 -5.84 -26.76 1.60
CA VAL A 245 -6.03 -26.94 3.03
C VAL A 245 -5.25 -28.15 3.57
N GLN A 246 -5.22 -29.26 2.83
CA GLN A 246 -4.45 -30.46 3.18
C GLN A 246 -2.95 -30.19 3.12
N TRP A 247 -2.50 -29.41 2.13
CA TRP A 247 -1.12 -28.93 2.02
C TRP A 247 -0.69 -28.10 3.24
N TYR A 248 -1.57 -27.22 3.73
CA TYR A 248 -1.35 -26.46 4.97
C TYR A 248 -1.26 -27.33 6.23
N LYS A 249 -1.96 -28.48 6.28
CA LYS A 249 -1.91 -29.43 7.40
C LYS A 249 -0.63 -30.24 7.46
N GLU A 250 0.05 -30.44 6.34
CA GLU A 250 1.20 -31.33 6.24
C GLU A 250 2.54 -30.64 6.54
N ASP A 251 2.62 -29.30 6.49
CA ASP A 251 3.84 -28.55 6.84
C ASP A 251 3.58 -27.08 7.21
N PRO A 252 3.17 -26.77 8.47
CA PRO A 252 2.84 -25.39 8.90
C PRO A 252 4.02 -24.41 8.84
N LEU A 253 5.26 -24.91 8.76
CA LEU A 253 6.48 -24.10 8.78
C LEU A 253 6.83 -23.49 7.42
N LYS A 254 6.14 -23.88 6.33
CA LYS A 254 6.32 -23.28 5.00
C LYS A 254 5.41 -22.09 4.72
N ALA A 255 4.41 -21.85 5.56
CA ALA A 255 3.52 -20.70 5.46
C ALA A 255 4.06 -19.44 6.19
N GLY A 256 5.22 -19.56 6.84
CA GLY A 256 5.82 -18.53 7.67
C GLY A 256 7.23 -18.11 7.26
N MET A 257 7.53 -18.03 5.96
CA MET A 257 8.72 -17.37 5.41
C MET A 257 8.36 -16.50 4.20
#